data_AF-A0A5C2HMG5-F1
#
_entry.id   AF-A0A5C2HMG5-F1
#
_cell.length_a   1.000
_cell.length_b   1.000
_cell.length_c   1.000
_cell.angle_alpha   90.00
_cell.angle_beta   90.00
_cell.angle_gamma   90.00
#
_symmetry.space_group_name_H-M   'P 1'
#
loop_
_entity.id
_entity.type
_entity.pdbx_description
1 polymer ?
#
loop_
_entity_poly.entity_id
_entity_poly.type
_entity_poly.pdbx_seq_one_letter_code
_entity_poly.pdbx_strand_id
1 'polypeptide(L)'
;MAGAQKGADDERNMWGEFSRAVNAIKPRVFIAENVPGILNPKFNDFIKEYILNELADYSITTFKMHAADYGVPQIRERVFFVGFRSKSRLKKNEVGERA
;
A
#
# COMPACT_ATOMS: atom_id res chain seq x y z
N MET A 1 15.71 -9.22 -11.15
CA MET A 1 14.87 -10.44 -11.04
C MET A 1 13.87 -10.20 -9.92
N ALA A 2 12.60 -10.60 -10.10
CA ALA A 2 11.63 -10.58 -9.01
C ALA A 2 11.94 -11.70 -8.02
N GLY A 3 11.64 -11.51 -6.72
CA GLY A 3 11.84 -12.53 -5.71
C GLY A 3 10.88 -13.72 -5.86
N ALA A 4 10.98 -14.71 -4.97
CA ALA A 4 10.14 -15.91 -4.99
C ALA A 4 8.63 -15.63 -4.76
N GLN A 5 8.25 -14.39 -4.43
CA GLN A 5 6.86 -13.95 -4.33
C GLN A 5 6.00 -14.82 -3.38
N LYS A 6 6.59 -15.23 -2.25
CA LYS A 6 5.97 -16.10 -1.25
C LYS A 6 4.86 -15.43 -0.42
N GLY A 7 4.70 -14.12 -0.48
CA GLY A 7 3.59 -13.41 0.18
C GLY A 7 3.56 -13.65 1.70
N ALA A 8 2.46 -14.22 2.19
CA ALA A 8 2.30 -14.57 3.61
C ALA A 8 3.29 -15.65 4.08
N ASP A 9 3.72 -16.54 3.19
CA ASP A 9 4.66 -17.62 3.51
C ASP A 9 6.14 -17.15 3.49
N ASP A 10 6.37 -15.84 3.34
CA ASP A 10 7.71 -15.25 3.42
C ASP A 10 8.00 -14.83 4.87
N GLU A 11 9.03 -15.42 5.49
CA GLU A 11 9.46 -15.08 6.87
C GLU A 11 9.87 -13.59 7.01
N ARG A 12 10.16 -12.91 5.91
CA ARG A 12 10.54 -11.50 5.88
C ARG A 12 9.33 -10.57 5.74
N ASN A 13 8.12 -11.12 5.71
CA ASN A 13 6.89 -10.33 5.61
C ASN A 13 6.66 -9.50 6.89
N MET A 14 6.71 -8.18 6.75
CA MET A 14 6.54 -7.24 7.86
C MET A 14 5.17 -6.56 7.90
N TRP A 15 4.20 -6.95 7.07
CA TRP A 15 2.88 -6.31 7.06
C TRP A 15 2.12 -6.48 8.39
N GLY A 16 2.23 -7.64 9.04
CA GLY A 16 1.64 -7.86 10.37
C GLY A 16 2.22 -6.90 11.42
N GLU A 17 3.54 -6.77 11.47
CA GLU A 17 4.21 -5.84 12.40
C GLU A 17 3.94 -4.37 12.09
N PHE A 18 3.84 -4.01 10.81
CA PHE A 18 3.43 -2.68 10.39
C PHE A 18 2.01 -2.37 10.89
N SER A 19 1.06 -3.28 10.64
CA SER A 19 -0.33 -3.11 11.08
C SER A 19 -0.44 -3.04 12.61
N ARG A 20 0.32 -3.87 13.34
CA ARG A 20 0.42 -3.80 14.80
C ARG A 20 0.91 -2.42 15.26
N ALA A 21 1.95 -1.87 14.64
CA ALA A 21 2.49 -0.57 15.00
C ALA A 21 1.48 0.57 14.71
N VAL A 22 0.83 0.56 13.55
CA VAL A 22 -0.22 1.54 13.20
C VAL A 22 -1.39 1.46 14.17
N ASN A 23 -1.81 0.26 14.58
CA ASN A 23 -2.89 0.08 15.54
C ASN A 23 -2.51 0.48 16.96
N ALA A 24 -1.25 0.35 17.37
CA ALA A 24 -0.78 0.80 18.67
C ALA A 24 -0.63 2.34 18.73
N ILE A 25 -0.04 2.95 17.69
CA ILE A 25 0.23 4.39 17.64
C ILE A 25 -1.04 5.18 17.32
N LYS A 26 -1.96 4.57 16.54
CA LYS A 26 -3.15 5.21 15.96
C LYS A 26 -2.82 6.55 15.29
N PRO A 27 -1.91 6.66 14.31
CA PRO A 27 -1.60 7.93 13.65
C PRO A 27 -2.82 8.53 12.92
N ARG A 28 -2.79 9.83 12.61
CA ARG A 28 -3.82 10.46 11.77
C ARG A 28 -3.78 9.95 10.33
N VAL A 29 -2.57 9.73 9.82
CA VAL A 29 -2.26 9.27 8.47
C VAL A 29 -1.07 8.31 8.54
N PHE A 30 -1.08 7.25 7.75
CA PHE A 30 0.10 6.42 7.49
C PHE A 30 0.37 6.31 5.99
N ILE A 31 1.61 6.00 5.63
CA ILE A 31 2.01 5.65 4.26
C ILE A 31 2.83 4.36 4.33
N ALA A 32 2.50 3.40 3.49
CA ALA A 32 3.31 2.20 3.25
C ALA A 32 3.67 2.10 1.78
N GLU A 33 4.94 1.86 1.47
CA GLU A 33 5.46 1.69 0.10
C GLU A 33 5.72 0.21 -0.17
N ASN A 34 5.38 -0.26 -1.36
CA ASN A 34 5.82 -1.56 -1.84
C ASN A 34 6.06 -1.59 -3.36
N VAL A 35 6.74 -2.63 -3.83
CA VAL A 35 6.95 -2.86 -5.27
C VAL A 35 5.61 -3.16 -5.98
N PRO A 36 5.47 -2.81 -7.28
CA PRO A 36 4.22 -2.99 -8.03
C PRO A 36 3.68 -4.42 -8.07
N GLY A 37 4.56 -5.41 -7.88
CA GLY A 37 4.18 -6.82 -7.81
C GLY A 37 3.13 -7.15 -6.74
N ILE A 38 2.98 -6.34 -5.69
CA ILE A 38 1.91 -6.54 -4.68
C ILE A 38 0.51 -6.43 -5.28
N LEU A 39 0.33 -5.69 -6.40
CA LEU A 39 -0.96 -5.53 -7.06
C LEU A 39 -1.35 -6.70 -7.97
N ASN A 40 -0.52 -7.75 -8.06
CA ASN A 40 -0.89 -8.93 -8.81
C ASN A 40 -2.09 -9.63 -8.14
N PRO A 41 -3.11 -10.09 -8.90
CA PRO A 41 -4.31 -10.71 -8.35
C PRO A 41 -4.07 -11.83 -7.33
N LYS A 42 -2.95 -12.57 -7.43
CA LYS A 42 -2.60 -13.63 -6.46
C LYS A 42 -2.38 -13.12 -5.04
N PHE A 43 -2.15 -11.82 -4.86
CA PHE A 43 -1.98 -11.18 -3.55
C PHE A 43 -3.23 -10.44 -3.07
N ASN A 44 -4.38 -10.58 -3.75
CA ASN A 44 -5.61 -9.92 -3.32
C ASN A 44 -6.03 -10.34 -1.92
N ASP A 45 -5.97 -11.64 -1.61
CA ASP A 45 -6.28 -12.16 -0.28
C ASP A 45 -5.27 -11.67 0.75
N PHE A 46 -3.99 -11.63 0.39
CA PHE A 46 -2.94 -11.06 1.22
C PHE A 46 -3.21 -9.58 1.57
N ILE A 47 -3.53 -8.75 0.59
CA ILE A 47 -3.87 -7.33 0.80
C ILE A 47 -5.11 -7.22 1.70
N LYS A 48 -6.13 -8.02 1.41
CA LYS A 48 -7.38 -8.00 2.18
C LYS A 48 -7.13 -8.37 3.64
N GLU A 49 -6.42 -9.46 3.90
CA GLU A 49 -6.16 -9.97 5.24
C GLU A 49 -5.18 -9.10 6.01
N TYR A 50 -3.99 -8.83 5.48
CA TYR A 50 -2.89 -8.23 6.25
C TYR A 50 -2.88 -6.69 6.23
N ILE A 51 -3.66 -6.07 5.34
CA ILE A 51 -3.71 -4.61 5.19
C ILE A 51 -5.12 -4.10 5.49
N LEU A 52 -6.12 -4.49 4.68
CA LEU A 52 -7.45 -3.87 4.75
C LEU A 52 -8.21 -4.25 6.02
N ASN A 53 -8.20 -5.53 6.40
CA ASN A 53 -8.89 -6.00 7.60
C ASN A 53 -8.18 -5.52 8.88
N GLU A 54 -6.85 -5.67 8.94
CA GLU A 54 -6.05 -5.24 10.09
C GLU A 54 -6.11 -3.72 10.32
N LEU A 55 -6.33 -2.92 9.27
CA LEU A 55 -6.39 -1.46 9.34
C LEU A 55 -7.78 -0.92 9.01
N ALA A 56 -8.84 -1.64 9.37
CA ALA A 56 -10.23 -1.29 9.07
C ALA A 56 -10.67 0.09 9.61
N ASP A 57 -10.00 0.62 10.64
CA ASP A 57 -10.22 1.98 11.15
C ASP A 57 -9.73 3.10 10.19
N TYR A 58 -9.03 2.74 9.11
CA TYR A 58 -8.45 3.69 8.16
C TYR A 58 -9.14 3.59 6.79
N SER A 59 -9.42 4.75 6.19
CA SER A 59 -9.73 4.83 4.76
C SER A 59 -8.43 4.80 3.97
N ILE A 60 -8.17 3.71 3.24
CA ILE A 60 -6.92 3.49 2.50
C ILE A 60 -7.11 3.79 1.02
N THR A 61 -6.24 4.62 0.47
CA THR A 61 -6.15 4.89 -0.97
C THR A 61 -4.80 4.39 -1.51
N THR A 62 -4.83 3.73 -2.66
CA THR A 62 -3.64 3.17 -3.30
C THR A 62 -3.21 4.05 -4.47
N PHE A 63 -1.93 4.41 -4.51
CA PHE A 63 -1.32 5.16 -5.60
C PHE A 63 -0.23 4.32 -6.25
N LYS A 64 -0.22 4.29 -7.58
CA LYS A 64 0.86 3.72 -8.37
C LYS A 64 1.59 4.87 -9.05
N MET A 65 2.90 5.00 -8.81
CA MET A 65 3.67 6.16 -9.24
C MET A 65 4.98 5.73 -9.87
N HIS A 66 5.40 6.43 -10.92
CA HIS A 66 6.70 6.25 -11.56
C HIS A 66 7.62 7.42 -11.19
N ALA A 67 8.81 7.14 -10.65
CA ALA A 67 9.72 8.17 -10.14
C ALA A 67 10.13 9.21 -11.20
N ALA A 68 10.23 8.81 -12.48
CA ALA A 68 10.55 9.73 -13.57
C ALA A 68 9.51 10.84 -13.77
N ASP A 69 8.24 10.60 -13.43
CA ASP A 69 7.18 11.61 -13.53
C ASP A 69 7.36 12.75 -12.51
N TYR A 70 8.24 12.53 -11.52
CA TYR A 70 8.54 13.46 -10.42
C TYR A 70 9.99 13.96 -10.47
N GLY A 71 10.61 13.95 -11.66
CA GLY A 71 11.93 14.54 -11.90
C GLY A 71 13.13 13.69 -11.46
N VAL A 72 12.90 12.43 -11.06
CA VAL A 72 13.99 11.51 -10.72
C VAL A 72 14.36 10.70 -11.95
N PRO A 73 15.59 10.77 -12.49
CA PRO A 73 16.00 10.05 -13.69
C PRO A 73 16.22 8.55 -13.41
N GLN A 74 15.17 7.85 -13.01
CA GLN A 74 15.18 6.45 -12.61
C GLN A 74 13.86 5.76 -13.00
N ILE A 75 13.98 4.58 -13.62
CA ILE A 75 12.84 3.68 -13.83
C ILE A 75 12.55 2.98 -12.51
N ARG A 76 11.75 3.63 -11.67
CA ARG A 76 11.33 3.12 -10.36
C ARG A 76 9.85 3.36 -10.18
N GLU A 77 9.08 2.33 -10.50
CA GLU A 77 7.65 2.29 -10.22
C GLU A 77 7.41 1.74 -8.82
N ARG A 78 6.53 2.37 -8.03
CA ARG A 78 6.15 1.96 -6.67
C ARG A 78 4.66 2.14 -6.41
N VAL A 79 4.19 1.37 -5.45
CA VAL A 79 2.81 1.40 -4.96
C VAL A 79 2.81 1.92 -3.55
N PHE A 80 1.94 2.87 -3.28
CA PHE A 80 1.78 3.51 -1.98
C PHE A 80 0.38 3.27 -1.46
N PHE A 81 0.27 2.71 -0.26
CA PHE A 81 -0.98 2.65 0.50
C PHE A 81 -0.99 3.82 1.47
N VAL A 82 -1.94 4.73 1.31
CA VAL A 82 -2.10 5.92 2.17
C VAL A 82 -3.39 5.77 2.96
N GLY A 83 -3.29 5.58 4.28
CA GLY A 83 -4.43 5.39 5.16
C GLY A 83 -4.73 6.61 6.01
N PHE A 84 -6.00 6.99 6.12
CA PHE A 84 -6.49 8.10 6.94
C PHE A 84 -7.43 7.59 8.04
N ARG A 85 -7.12 7.86 9.32
CA ARG A 85 -7.87 7.36 10.49
C ARG A 85 -9.27 7.95 10.63
N SER A 86 -9.43 9.18 10.19
CA SER A 86 -10.74 9.83 10.12
C SER A 86 -11.25 9.71 8.69
N LYS A 87 -12.56 9.78 8.48
CA LYS A 87 -13.17 10.15 7.19
C LYS A 87 -12.79 11.60 6.82
N SER A 88 -11.50 11.93 6.79
CA SER A 88 -11.00 13.16 6.22
C SER A 88 -11.45 13.15 4.77
N ARG A 89 -12.09 14.24 4.35
CA ARG A 89 -12.83 14.44 3.11
C ARG A 89 -11.96 14.40 1.84
N LEU A 90 -11.07 13.43 1.70
CA LEU A 90 -10.59 13.04 0.39
C LEU A 90 -11.79 12.38 -0.29
N LYS A 91 -12.53 13.20 -1.04
CA LYS A 91 -13.42 12.68 -2.07
C LYS A 91 -12.57 11.71 -2.87
N LYS A 92 -13.15 10.54 -3.16
CA LYS A 92 -12.60 9.55 -4.08
C LYS A 92 -12.24 10.31 -5.36
N ASN A 93 -10.99 10.74 -5.49
CA ASN A 93 -10.49 11.14 -6.79
C ASN A 93 -10.33 9.80 -7.47
N GLU A 94 -11.27 9.51 -8.36
CA GLU A 94 -11.03 8.57 -9.44
C GLU A 94 -9.64 8.91 -9.96
N VAL A 95 -8.70 7.98 -9.78
CA VAL A 95 -7.45 8.07 -10.51
C VAL A 95 -7.88 8.02 -11.95
N GLY A 96 -7.96 9.20 -12.56
CA GLY A 96 -8.28 9.32 -13.96
C GLY A 96 -7.35 8.39 -14.70
N GLU A 97 -7.94 7.57 -15.57
CA GLU A 97 -7.28 7.18 -16.80
C GLU A 97 -6.63 8.44 -17.37
N ARG A 98 -5.32 8.58 -17.17
CA ARG A 98 -4.52 9.43 -18.01
C ARG A 98 -3.84 8.48 -18.98
N ALA A 99 -4.34 8.61 -20.21
CA ALA A 99 -3.80 8.19 -21.50
C ALA A 99 -2.35 7.68 -21.51
#